data_AF-A0AAV7KKZ1-F1
#
_entry.id   AF-A0AAV7KKZ1-F1
#
_cell.length_a   1.000
_cell.length_b   1.000
_cell.length_c   1.000
_cell.angle_alpha   90.00
_cell.angle_beta   90.00
_cell.angle_gamma   90.00
#
_symmetry.space_group_name_H-M   'P 1'
#
loop_
_entity.id
_entity.type
_entity.pdbx_description
1 polymer ?
#
loop_
_entity_poly.entity_id
_entity_poly.type
_entity_poly.pdbx_seq_one_letter_code
_entity_poly.pdbx_strand_id
1 'polypeptide(L)'
;MHSDGRSVIKSIPLSNDTVARRINLMASDVEKTLYSMLKITEFSLKIDESTLPGNEALLLAYVRYILEGIMVEEMLFARPLVTDTKGESIYKVVENFFQEKEIPMNNSIACATDGAPAIVEVRWFSKGKCLSRFCSLFDTILEFLEEENPQLMQLVSAAKSDVAYLTDIFDKFNAMNLQLQGNLVTLVKCKTVVSSFIGKLTLFKQNIGRREFYQFPHLAGLQISDDDLLAYCEHLEVLKADMIKRFTDLLELEPPHWLIDPFCVDAATVPLYLQEELMDLQSDCEEKAHFTMMGYERFWIAIAGRNKFPNLWKVAKLLVLAFPTSYLVERGFSAVVQLLTKQRNRLDISQCGDLRLLLTDMKPDMNEIIDEHHAQVHPSH
;
A
#
# COMPACT_ATOMS: atom_id res chain seq x y z
N MET A 1 -9.64 -30.33 -48.56
CA MET A 1 -9.94 -30.18 -47.11
C MET A 1 -10.05 -28.70 -46.83
N HIS A 2 -11.27 -28.17 -46.82
CA HIS A 2 -11.49 -26.78 -46.38
C HIS A 2 -11.30 -26.73 -44.88
N SER A 3 -10.37 -25.91 -44.40
CA SER A 3 -10.26 -25.55 -42.99
C SER A 3 -11.58 -24.92 -42.55
N ASP A 4 -12.11 -25.39 -41.41
CA ASP A 4 -13.30 -24.82 -40.78
C ASP A 4 -13.11 -23.31 -40.63
N GLY A 5 -14.02 -22.49 -41.16
CA GLY A 5 -13.92 -21.03 -41.13
C GLY A 5 -13.72 -20.48 -39.72
N ARG A 6 -14.20 -21.17 -38.68
CA ARG A 6 -13.94 -20.83 -37.27
C ARG A 6 -12.48 -20.99 -36.87
N SER A 7 -11.77 -21.97 -37.42
CA SER A 7 -10.34 -22.20 -37.16
C SER A 7 -9.46 -21.12 -37.80
N VAL A 8 -9.86 -20.63 -38.98
CA VAL A 8 -9.17 -19.56 -39.70
C VAL A 8 -9.37 -18.21 -39.00
N ILE A 9 -10.59 -17.90 -38.55
CA ILE A 9 -10.90 -16.66 -37.82
C ILE A 9 -10.16 -16.59 -36.47
N LYS A 10 -9.99 -17.72 -35.76
CA LYS A 10 -9.18 -17.77 -34.53
C LYS A 10 -7.68 -17.56 -34.76
N SER A 11 -7.19 -17.76 -35.98
CA SER A 11 -5.77 -17.56 -36.35
C SER A 11 -5.46 -16.16 -36.90
N ILE A 12 -6.46 -15.31 -37.11
CA ILE A 12 -6.25 -13.92 -37.54
C ILE A 12 -5.91 -13.09 -36.30
N PRO A 13 -4.70 -12.51 -36.20
CA PRO A 13 -4.36 -11.61 -35.11
C PRO A 13 -5.34 -10.42 -35.11
N LEU A 14 -5.93 -10.13 -33.94
CA LEU A 14 -6.76 -8.94 -33.77
C LEU A 14 -5.93 -7.71 -34.10
N SER A 15 -6.50 -6.74 -34.83
CA SER A 15 -5.80 -5.46 -35.06
C SER A 15 -5.53 -4.80 -33.71
N ASN A 16 -4.42 -4.07 -33.61
CA ASN A 16 -4.06 -3.32 -32.40
C ASN A 16 -5.22 -2.40 -31.95
N ASP A 17 -5.94 -1.79 -32.89
CA ASP A 17 -7.10 -0.93 -32.61
C ASP A 17 -8.27 -1.71 -32.01
N THR A 18 -8.48 -2.96 -32.43
CA THR A 18 -9.52 -3.82 -31.87
C THR A 18 -9.19 -4.22 -30.43
N VAL A 19 -7.92 -4.53 -30.16
CA VAL A 19 -7.44 -4.86 -28.81
C VAL A 19 -7.56 -3.64 -27.89
N ALA A 20 -7.06 -2.48 -28.31
CA ALA A 20 -7.14 -1.24 -27.54
C ALA A 20 -8.60 -0.86 -27.23
N ARG A 21 -9.50 -0.97 -28.22
CA ARG A 21 -10.93 -0.71 -28.02
C ARG A 21 -11.54 -1.63 -26.96
N ARG A 22 -11.24 -2.94 -27.00
CA ARG A 22 -11.77 -3.89 -26.01
C ARG A 22 -11.27 -3.59 -24.60
N ILE A 23 -9.99 -3.24 -24.47
CA ILE A 23 -9.40 -2.84 -23.19
C ILE A 23 -10.12 -1.60 -22.64
N ASN A 24 -10.35 -0.59 -23.47
CA ASN A 24 -11.06 0.62 -23.03
C ASN A 24 -12.52 0.35 -22.66
N LEU A 25 -13.22 -0.54 -23.37
CA LEU A 25 -14.59 -0.94 -23.01
C LEU A 25 -14.63 -1.64 -21.63
N MET A 26 -13.75 -2.61 -21.41
CA MET A 26 -13.64 -3.32 -20.14
C MET A 26 -13.24 -2.39 -18.98
N ALA A 27 -12.32 -1.46 -19.22
CA ALA A 27 -11.94 -0.46 -18.21
C ALA A 27 -13.10 0.50 -17.89
N SER A 28 -13.85 0.93 -18.90
CA SER A 28 -15.00 1.81 -18.71
C SER A 28 -16.12 1.13 -17.91
N ASP A 29 -16.36 -0.15 -18.15
CA ASP A 29 -17.33 -0.95 -17.39
C ASP A 29 -16.96 -1.04 -15.89
N VAL A 30 -15.69 -1.35 -15.61
CA VAL A 30 -15.15 -1.34 -14.23
C VAL A 30 -15.31 0.04 -13.59
N GLU A 31 -15.02 1.12 -14.31
CA GLU A 31 -15.19 2.48 -13.81
C GLU A 31 -16.64 2.82 -13.50
N LYS A 32 -17.58 2.51 -14.40
CA LYS A 32 -19.03 2.71 -14.17
C LYS A 32 -19.46 1.99 -12.91
N THR A 33 -19.05 0.72 -12.77
CA THR A 33 -19.38 -0.10 -11.60
C THR A 33 -18.81 0.54 -10.33
N LEU A 34 -17.52 0.90 -10.31
CA LEU A 34 -16.88 1.54 -9.17
C LEU A 34 -17.59 2.85 -8.78
N TYR A 35 -17.85 3.73 -9.74
CA TYR A 35 -18.48 5.03 -9.46
C TYR A 35 -19.89 4.88 -8.93
N SER A 36 -20.67 3.91 -9.46
CA SER A 36 -22.00 3.63 -8.94
C SER A 36 -21.97 3.19 -7.47
N MET A 37 -20.97 2.41 -7.07
CA MET A 37 -20.78 2.02 -5.67
C MET A 37 -20.40 3.22 -4.79
N LEU A 38 -19.43 4.03 -5.22
CA LEU A 38 -18.96 5.21 -4.46
C LEU A 38 -20.05 6.29 -4.26
N LYS A 39 -21.09 6.30 -5.10
CA LYS A 39 -22.27 7.17 -4.92
C LYS A 39 -23.11 6.80 -3.70
N ILE A 40 -23.09 5.54 -3.28
CA ILE A 40 -23.97 5.02 -2.23
C ILE A 40 -23.21 4.47 -1.00
N THR A 41 -21.90 4.29 -1.08
CA THR A 41 -21.07 3.77 0.01
C THR A 41 -20.13 4.83 0.57
N GLU A 42 -19.88 4.75 1.88
CA GLU A 42 -18.78 5.49 2.49
C GLU A 42 -17.43 4.85 2.12
N PHE A 43 -16.41 5.69 1.87
CA PHE A 43 -15.09 5.24 1.44
C PHE A 43 -13.97 6.12 1.98
N SER A 44 -12.78 5.54 2.10
CA SER A 44 -11.53 6.29 2.31
C SER A 44 -10.81 6.50 0.99
N LEU A 45 -10.02 7.57 0.92
CA LEU A 45 -9.24 7.96 -0.24
C LEU A 45 -7.74 7.91 0.10
N LYS A 46 -6.92 7.36 -0.80
CA LYS A 46 -5.47 7.49 -0.77
C LYS A 46 -5.05 8.20 -2.05
N ILE A 47 -4.29 9.28 -1.90
CA ILE A 47 -3.80 10.08 -3.01
C ILE A 47 -2.29 10.17 -2.88
N ASP A 48 -1.62 10.15 -4.03
CA ASP A 48 -0.19 10.36 -4.13
C ASP A 48 0.16 10.92 -5.50
N GLU A 49 1.19 11.76 -5.56
CA GLU A 49 1.73 12.31 -6.80
C GLU A 49 3.11 11.74 -7.11
N SER A 50 3.40 11.56 -8.39
CA SER A 50 4.75 11.22 -8.83
C SER A 50 5.11 11.96 -10.10
N THR A 51 6.37 12.35 -10.21
CA THR A 51 6.92 12.93 -11.45
C THR A 51 7.40 11.80 -12.34
N LEU A 52 6.78 11.68 -13.52
CA LEU A 52 7.13 10.69 -14.54
C LEU A 52 8.45 11.06 -15.24
N PRO A 53 9.14 10.12 -15.90
CA PRO A 53 10.39 10.38 -16.62
C PRO A 53 10.30 11.47 -17.70
N GLY A 54 9.09 11.80 -18.18
CA GLY A 54 8.81 12.89 -19.11
C GLY A 54 8.71 14.29 -18.48
N ASN A 55 8.98 14.42 -17.17
CA ASN A 55 8.79 15.65 -16.39
C ASN A 55 7.31 16.10 -16.27
N GLU A 56 6.40 15.15 -16.44
CA GLU A 56 4.96 15.29 -16.21
C GLU A 56 4.63 14.78 -14.81
N ALA A 57 3.80 15.50 -14.06
CA ALA A 57 3.31 15.04 -12.78
C ALA A 57 2.00 14.26 -12.96
N LEU A 58 1.89 13.09 -12.32
CA LEU A 58 0.71 12.25 -12.33
C LEU A 58 0.18 12.10 -10.90
N LEU A 59 -1.10 12.40 -10.72
CA LEU A 59 -1.84 12.16 -9.49
C LEU A 59 -2.54 10.80 -9.61
N LEU A 60 -2.27 9.92 -8.66
CA LEU A 60 -2.92 8.61 -8.56
C LEU A 60 -3.79 8.58 -7.31
N ALA A 61 -5.03 8.12 -7.46
CA ALA A 61 -5.96 7.97 -6.36
C ALA A 61 -6.44 6.52 -6.25
N TYR A 62 -6.58 6.04 -5.02
CA TYR A 62 -7.21 4.76 -4.66
C TYR A 62 -8.32 5.00 -3.66
N VAL A 63 -9.35 4.16 -3.71
CA VAL A 63 -10.44 4.13 -2.74
C VAL A 63 -10.45 2.82 -1.98
N ARG A 64 -10.87 2.87 -0.72
CA ARG A 64 -11.13 1.70 0.12
C ARG A 64 -12.51 1.80 0.72
N TYR A 65 -13.34 0.78 0.51
CA TYR A 65 -14.73 0.73 0.97
C TYR A 65 -15.15 -0.71 1.24
N ILE A 66 -16.32 -0.90 1.85
CA ILE A 66 -16.88 -2.23 2.07
C ILE A 66 -18.07 -2.44 1.14
N LEU A 67 -18.05 -3.59 0.45
CA LEU A 67 -19.15 -4.06 -0.38
C LEU A 67 -19.50 -5.48 0.07
N GLU A 68 -20.75 -5.69 0.49
CA GLU A 68 -21.28 -7.01 0.87
C GLU A 68 -20.40 -7.79 1.88
N GLY A 69 -19.77 -7.07 2.82
CA GLY A 69 -18.92 -7.70 3.85
C GLY A 69 -17.52 -8.07 3.36
N ILE A 70 -17.09 -7.48 2.24
CA ILE A 70 -15.73 -7.59 1.70
C ILE A 70 -15.13 -6.19 1.61
N MET A 71 -13.89 -6.05 2.07
CA MET A 71 -13.12 -4.83 1.84
C MET A 71 -12.64 -4.80 0.40
N VAL A 72 -12.99 -3.71 -0.29
CA VAL A 72 -12.60 -3.46 -1.67
C VAL A 72 -11.59 -2.32 -1.68
N GLU A 73 -10.48 -2.53 -2.39
CA GLU A 73 -9.44 -1.52 -2.63
C GLU A 73 -9.27 -1.37 -4.13
N GLU A 74 -9.61 -0.21 -4.66
CA GLU A 74 -9.63 -0.01 -6.10
C GLU A 74 -8.95 1.28 -6.51
N MET A 75 -8.29 1.28 -7.67
CA MET A 75 -7.82 2.51 -8.27
C MET A 75 -9.06 3.39 -8.50
N LEU A 76 -8.97 4.69 -8.26
CA LEU A 76 -10.06 5.61 -8.53
C LEU A 76 -9.85 6.31 -9.87
N PHE A 77 -8.68 6.93 -10.02
CA PHE A 77 -8.23 7.58 -11.25
C PHE A 77 -6.71 7.72 -11.27
N ALA A 78 -6.16 7.94 -12.47
CA ALA A 78 -4.85 8.51 -12.70
C ALA A 78 -5.04 9.79 -13.52
N ARG A 79 -4.61 10.96 -13.05
CA ARG A 79 -4.81 12.25 -13.74
C ARG A 79 -3.53 13.07 -13.79
N PRO A 80 -3.21 13.73 -14.92
CA PRO A 80 -2.07 14.62 -15.01
C PRO A 80 -2.27 15.86 -14.13
N LEU A 81 -1.19 16.33 -13.50
CA LEU A 81 -1.13 17.60 -12.76
C LEU A 81 -0.45 18.65 -13.65
N VAL A 82 -1.22 19.65 -14.08
CA VAL A 82 -0.78 20.64 -15.10
C VAL A 82 -0.05 21.84 -14.49
N THR A 83 -0.33 22.20 -13.24
CA THR A 83 -0.05 23.56 -12.73
C THR A 83 1.00 23.65 -11.63
N ASP A 84 1.12 22.65 -10.76
CA ASP A 84 2.15 22.46 -9.72
C ASP A 84 1.79 21.22 -8.84
N THR A 85 2.66 20.81 -7.92
CA THR A 85 2.40 19.75 -6.92
C THR A 85 1.86 20.33 -5.60
N LYS A 86 1.16 21.46 -5.62
CA LYS A 86 0.59 22.06 -4.40
C LYS A 86 -0.69 21.34 -3.98
N GLY A 87 -0.93 21.28 -2.68
CA GLY A 87 -2.15 20.68 -2.11
C GLY A 87 -3.46 21.28 -2.65
N GLU A 88 -3.50 22.58 -2.98
CA GLU A 88 -4.67 23.22 -3.60
C GLU A 88 -4.97 22.67 -5.01
N SER A 89 -3.94 22.45 -5.83
CA SER A 89 -4.09 21.88 -7.17
C SER A 89 -4.58 20.43 -7.08
N ILE A 90 -4.03 19.65 -6.15
CA ILE A 90 -4.47 18.27 -5.88
C ILE A 90 -5.95 18.26 -5.47
N TYR A 91 -6.34 19.12 -4.52
CA TYR A 91 -7.73 19.23 -4.07
C TYR A 91 -8.68 19.54 -5.24
N LYS A 92 -8.33 20.51 -6.10
CA LYS A 92 -9.16 20.86 -7.27
C LYS A 92 -9.30 19.70 -8.26
N VAL A 93 -8.24 18.91 -8.48
CA VAL A 93 -8.34 17.72 -9.36
C VAL A 93 -9.32 16.70 -8.79
N VAL A 94 -9.26 16.44 -7.48
CA VAL A 94 -10.15 15.49 -6.80
C VAL A 94 -11.59 16.02 -6.78
N GLU A 95 -11.79 17.29 -6.45
CA GLU A 95 -13.10 17.94 -6.41
C GLU A 95 -13.77 17.94 -7.79
N ASN A 96 -13.05 18.35 -8.83
CA ASN A 96 -13.54 18.32 -10.21
C ASN A 96 -13.87 16.89 -10.65
N PHE A 97 -13.05 15.90 -10.27
CA PHE A 97 -13.32 14.50 -10.58
C PHE A 97 -14.62 14.01 -9.91
N PHE A 98 -14.83 14.33 -8.62
CA PHE A 98 -16.06 13.97 -7.91
C PHE A 98 -17.29 14.64 -8.52
N GLN A 99 -17.20 15.92 -8.90
CA GLN A 99 -18.28 16.61 -9.59
C GLN A 99 -18.58 15.98 -10.96
N GLU A 100 -17.55 15.70 -11.76
CA GLU A 100 -17.67 15.10 -13.09
C GLU A 100 -18.33 13.70 -13.05
N LYS A 101 -18.00 12.89 -12.05
CA LYS A 101 -18.55 11.53 -11.88
C LYS A 101 -19.77 11.47 -10.97
N GLU A 102 -20.24 12.62 -10.49
CA GLU A 102 -21.35 12.77 -9.54
C GLU A 102 -21.15 11.94 -8.25
N ILE A 103 -19.92 11.84 -7.77
CA ILE A 103 -19.59 11.14 -6.51
C ILE A 103 -19.78 12.14 -5.36
N PRO A 104 -20.64 11.86 -4.36
CA PRO A 104 -20.85 12.76 -3.23
C PRO A 104 -19.60 12.85 -2.36
N MET A 105 -19.06 14.06 -2.17
CA MET A 105 -17.86 14.27 -1.34
C MET A 105 -18.07 13.83 0.12
N ASN A 106 -19.30 13.92 0.64
CA ASN A 106 -19.66 13.50 2.00
C ASN A 106 -19.56 11.97 2.22
N ASN A 107 -19.45 11.17 1.16
CA ASN A 107 -19.16 9.74 1.27
C ASN A 107 -17.68 9.48 1.56
N SER A 108 -16.79 10.44 1.32
CA SER A 108 -15.37 10.33 1.69
C SER A 108 -15.20 10.57 3.20
N ILE A 109 -14.82 9.52 3.94
CA ILE A 109 -14.71 9.59 5.41
C ILE A 109 -13.28 9.83 5.91
N ALA A 110 -12.29 9.55 5.07
CA ALA A 110 -10.88 9.76 5.37
C ALA A 110 -10.08 9.95 4.09
N CYS A 111 -9.01 10.73 4.17
CA CYS A 111 -8.06 10.92 3.07
C CYS A 111 -6.63 10.79 3.59
N ALA A 112 -5.82 10.01 2.89
CA ALA A 112 -4.39 9.89 3.15
C ALA A 112 -3.61 10.48 1.97
N THR A 113 -2.62 11.31 2.26
CA THR A 113 -1.66 11.89 1.29
C THR A 113 -0.25 11.59 1.75
N ASP A 114 0.75 11.66 0.88
CA ASP A 114 2.17 11.44 1.22
C ASP A 114 2.84 12.66 1.87
N GLY A 115 2.15 13.81 1.93
CA GLY A 115 2.69 15.09 2.41
C GLY A 115 3.22 15.12 3.85
N ALA A 116 3.11 14.00 4.58
CA ALA A 116 3.90 13.76 5.79
C ALA A 116 5.05 12.80 5.45
N PRO A 117 6.31 13.08 5.83
CA PRO A 117 7.47 12.18 5.64
C PRO A 117 7.38 10.89 6.50
N ALA A 118 6.17 10.41 6.77
CA ALA A 118 5.85 9.21 7.50
C ALA A 118 5.48 8.12 6.47
N ILE A 119 6.35 7.11 6.38
CA ILE A 119 6.11 5.77 5.82
C ILE A 119 6.48 5.61 4.32
N VAL A 120 7.70 5.08 4.15
CA VAL A 120 8.27 4.28 3.04
C VAL A 120 8.24 4.80 1.60
N GLU A 121 9.08 5.78 1.26
CA GLU A 121 9.55 5.89 -0.13
C GLU A 121 10.25 4.58 -0.55
N VAL A 122 9.72 3.79 -1.51
CA VAL A 122 10.32 2.58 -2.18
C VAL A 122 11.86 2.58 -2.33
N ARG A 123 12.50 3.77 -2.35
CA ARG A 123 13.95 3.99 -2.33
C ARG A 123 14.72 3.28 -1.21
N TRP A 124 14.14 3.11 -0.03
CA TRP A 124 14.76 2.35 1.07
C TRP A 124 14.98 0.86 0.76
N PHE A 125 14.04 0.21 0.08
CA PHE A 125 14.16 -1.20 -0.33
C PHE A 125 15.24 -1.40 -1.38
N SER A 126 15.38 -0.46 -2.32
CA SER A 126 16.47 -0.49 -3.31
C SER A 126 17.83 -0.23 -2.67
N LYS A 127 17.91 0.70 -1.71
CA LYS A 127 19.14 0.96 -0.92
C LYS A 127 19.55 -0.27 -0.11
N GLY A 128 18.63 -0.92 0.59
CA GLY A 128 18.92 -2.13 1.37
C GLY A 128 19.41 -3.28 0.50
N LYS A 129 18.75 -3.53 -0.65
CA LYS A 129 19.20 -4.55 -1.61
C LYS A 129 20.57 -4.24 -2.22
N CYS A 130 20.82 -2.98 -2.56
CA CYS A 130 22.12 -2.54 -3.05
C CYS A 130 23.21 -2.78 -2.01
N LEU A 131 22.95 -2.43 -0.75
CA LEU A 131 23.89 -2.60 0.35
C LEU A 131 24.15 -4.07 0.67
N SER A 132 23.11 -4.92 0.69
CA SER A 132 23.26 -6.37 0.83
C SER A 132 24.10 -6.96 -0.31
N ARG A 133 23.87 -6.53 -1.55
CA ARG A 133 24.68 -6.97 -2.69
C ARG A 133 26.13 -6.49 -2.56
N PHE A 134 26.33 -5.24 -2.16
CA PHE A 134 27.66 -4.66 -1.91
C PHE A 134 28.41 -5.45 -0.83
N CYS A 135 27.75 -5.75 0.30
CA CYS A 135 28.29 -6.56 1.38
C CYS A 135 28.64 -7.98 0.91
N SER A 136 27.82 -8.60 0.05
CA SER A 136 28.09 -9.94 -0.50
C SER A 136 29.27 -10.00 -1.48
N LEU A 137 29.61 -8.87 -2.10
CA LEU A 137 30.69 -8.74 -3.07
C LEU A 137 31.91 -8.02 -2.48
N PHE A 138 31.93 -7.79 -1.17
CA PHE A 138 32.86 -6.86 -0.55
C PHE A 138 34.33 -7.18 -0.87
N ASP A 139 34.73 -8.45 -0.73
CA ASP A 139 36.12 -8.86 -0.98
C ASP A 139 36.49 -8.74 -2.46
N THR A 140 35.58 -9.11 -3.38
CA THR A 140 35.76 -8.91 -4.84
C THR A 140 35.86 -7.43 -5.21
N ILE A 141 35.11 -6.56 -4.53
CA ILE A 141 35.19 -5.10 -4.72
C ILE A 141 36.55 -4.58 -4.27
N LEU A 142 37.08 -5.08 -3.15
CA LEU A 142 38.41 -4.70 -2.69
C LEU A 142 39.50 -5.14 -3.67
N GLU A 143 39.44 -6.38 -4.17
CA GLU A 143 40.38 -6.90 -5.19
C GLU A 143 40.36 -6.02 -6.45
N PHE A 144 39.18 -5.67 -6.95
CA PHE A 144 39.05 -4.77 -8.11
C PHE A 144 39.61 -3.37 -7.83
N LEU A 145 39.33 -2.80 -6.66
CA LEU A 145 39.80 -1.46 -6.30
C LEU A 145 41.31 -1.42 -6.01
N GLU A 146 41.94 -2.54 -5.67
CA GLU A 146 43.39 -2.60 -5.47
C GLU A 146 44.15 -2.24 -6.75
N GLU A 147 43.66 -2.67 -7.91
CA GLU A 147 44.26 -2.37 -9.21
C GLU A 147 43.88 -0.97 -9.71
N GLU A 148 42.63 -0.55 -9.51
CA GLU A 148 42.08 0.67 -10.12
C GLU A 148 42.22 1.93 -9.25
N ASN A 149 42.02 1.82 -7.94
CA ASN A 149 42.06 2.95 -7.01
C ASN A 149 42.40 2.52 -5.57
N PRO A 150 43.69 2.37 -5.24
CA PRO A 150 44.14 1.92 -3.91
C PRO A 150 43.69 2.81 -2.75
N GLN A 151 43.53 4.12 -2.98
CA GLN A 151 43.05 5.06 -1.95
C GLN A 151 41.59 4.78 -1.61
N LEU A 152 40.75 4.56 -2.62
CA LEU A 152 39.35 4.19 -2.40
C LEU A 152 39.23 2.80 -1.78
N MET A 153 40.08 1.84 -2.17
CA MET A 153 40.14 0.52 -1.56
C MET A 153 40.37 0.61 -0.05
N GLN A 154 41.33 1.43 0.39
CA GLN A 154 41.61 1.63 1.82
C GLN A 154 40.41 2.23 2.57
N LEU A 155 39.72 3.22 1.98
CA LEU A 155 38.52 3.81 2.57
C LEU A 155 37.37 2.81 2.68
N VAL A 156 37.12 2.02 1.63
CA VAL A 156 36.06 1.00 1.63
C VAL A 156 36.38 -0.09 2.65
N SER A 157 37.63 -0.56 2.70
CA SER A 157 38.09 -1.56 3.66
C SER A 157 37.91 -1.09 5.11
N ALA A 158 38.25 0.18 5.40
CA ALA A 158 38.04 0.77 6.72
C ALA A 158 36.56 0.82 7.13
N ALA A 159 35.64 0.96 6.16
CA ALA A 159 34.20 1.01 6.40
C ALA A 159 33.51 -0.37 6.46
N LYS A 160 34.26 -1.50 6.47
CA LYS A 160 33.68 -2.86 6.41
C LYS A 160 32.65 -3.12 7.50
N SER A 161 32.97 -2.74 8.74
CA SER A 161 32.07 -2.91 9.90
C SER A 161 30.81 -2.06 9.77
N ASP A 162 30.95 -0.81 9.31
CA ASP A 162 29.83 0.11 9.12
C ASP A 162 28.87 -0.38 8.04
N VAL A 163 29.42 -0.88 6.93
CA VAL A 163 28.65 -1.47 5.84
C VAL A 163 27.90 -2.70 6.32
N ALA A 164 28.55 -3.59 7.08
CA ALA A 164 27.91 -4.79 7.64
C ALA A 164 26.78 -4.42 8.61
N TYR A 165 27.05 -3.51 9.55
CA TYR A 165 26.06 -3.00 10.50
C TYR A 165 24.86 -2.37 9.79
N LEU A 166 25.10 -1.46 8.83
CA LEU A 166 24.03 -0.82 8.07
C LEU A 166 23.24 -1.86 7.27
N THR A 167 23.89 -2.86 6.67
CA THR A 167 23.20 -3.95 5.96
C THR A 167 22.20 -4.65 6.87
N ASP A 168 22.63 -5.04 8.08
CA ASP A 168 21.75 -5.68 9.07
C ASP A 168 20.57 -4.78 9.50
N ILE A 169 20.79 -3.47 9.64
CA ILE A 169 19.74 -2.49 9.94
C ILE A 169 18.74 -2.36 8.78
N PHE A 170 19.23 -2.25 7.54
CA PHE A 170 18.37 -2.18 6.36
C PHE A 170 17.53 -3.45 6.20
N ASP A 171 18.09 -4.63 6.48
CA ASP A 171 17.34 -5.88 6.48
C ASP A 171 16.21 -5.90 7.53
N LYS A 172 16.42 -5.28 8.69
CA LYS A 172 15.39 -5.10 9.72
C LYS A 172 14.28 -4.17 9.26
N PHE A 173 14.63 -3.05 8.64
CA PHE A 173 13.64 -2.16 8.02
C PHE A 173 12.85 -2.88 6.92
N ASN A 174 13.54 -3.67 6.08
CA ASN A 174 12.91 -4.49 5.03
C ASN A 174 11.89 -5.45 5.62
N ALA A 175 12.25 -6.17 6.68
CA ALA A 175 11.34 -7.08 7.36
C ALA A 175 10.15 -6.37 8.03
N MET A 176 10.34 -5.18 8.61
CA MET A 176 9.23 -4.39 9.18
C MET A 176 8.26 -3.96 8.07
N ASN A 177 8.79 -3.36 7.03
CA ASN A 177 7.97 -2.77 5.98
C ASN A 177 7.30 -3.81 5.09
N LEU A 178 7.88 -5.01 4.90
CA LEU A 178 7.16 -6.14 4.29
C LEU A 178 5.88 -6.49 5.06
N GLN A 179 5.83 -6.28 6.39
CA GLN A 179 4.61 -6.47 7.18
C GLN A 179 3.61 -5.31 7.04
N LEU A 180 4.05 -4.16 6.54
CA LEU A 180 3.23 -2.98 6.22
C LEU A 180 2.81 -2.94 4.75
N GLN A 181 3.39 -3.80 3.91
CA GLN A 181 3.02 -4.00 2.53
C GLN A 181 1.92 -5.06 2.43
N GLY A 182 1.08 -4.92 1.40
CA GLY A 182 -0.05 -5.79 1.14
C GLY A 182 -1.39 -5.06 1.23
N ASN A 183 -2.41 -5.73 0.73
CA ASN A 183 -3.78 -5.24 0.78
C ASN A 183 -4.30 -5.32 2.23
N LEU A 184 -5.30 -4.50 2.56
CA LEU A 184 -6.06 -4.58 3.82
C LEU A 184 -5.30 -4.23 5.11
N VAL A 185 -4.14 -3.59 5.03
CA VAL A 185 -3.43 -3.12 6.23
C VAL A 185 -4.25 -2.02 6.92
N THR A 186 -4.52 -2.21 8.21
CA THR A 186 -5.28 -1.30 9.09
C THR A 186 -4.35 -0.42 9.93
N LEU A 187 -4.89 0.67 10.52
CA LEU A 187 -4.11 1.52 11.44
C LEU A 187 -3.64 0.73 12.68
N VAL A 188 -4.48 -0.17 13.20
CA VAL A 188 -4.15 -1.02 14.35
C VAL A 188 -2.99 -1.96 14.03
N LYS A 189 -3.01 -2.59 12.85
CA LYS A 189 -1.90 -3.42 12.37
C LYS A 189 -0.61 -2.60 12.24
N CYS A 190 -0.70 -1.40 11.67
CA CYS A 190 0.44 -0.50 11.52
C CYS A 190 1.04 -0.13 12.89
N LYS A 191 0.21 0.30 13.86
CA LYS A 191 0.64 0.59 15.24
C LYS A 191 1.38 -0.60 15.85
N THR A 192 0.84 -1.81 15.69
CA THR A 192 1.44 -3.04 16.23
C THR A 192 2.83 -3.30 15.66
N VAL A 193 2.98 -3.22 14.34
CA VAL A 193 4.26 -3.49 13.64
C VAL A 193 5.32 -2.45 14.04
N VAL A 194 4.96 -1.16 14.02
CA VAL A 194 5.87 -0.05 14.37
C VAL A 194 6.27 -0.12 15.84
N SER A 195 5.31 -0.34 16.75
CA SER A 195 5.58 -0.46 18.19
C SER A 195 6.52 -1.63 18.49
N SER A 196 6.29 -2.78 17.85
CA SER A 196 7.17 -3.95 17.98
C SER A 196 8.60 -3.65 17.49
N PHE A 197 8.72 -2.95 16.37
CA PHE A 197 10.03 -2.58 15.83
C PHE A 197 10.81 -1.62 16.74
N ILE A 198 10.14 -0.58 17.27
CA ILE A 198 10.73 0.35 18.24
C ILE A 198 11.20 -0.39 19.50
N GLY A 199 10.41 -1.35 20.00
CA GLY A 199 10.81 -2.23 21.10
C GLY A 199 12.07 -3.04 20.75
N LYS A 200 12.13 -3.60 19.55
CA LYS A 200 13.30 -4.36 19.06
C LYS A 200 14.56 -3.50 18.94
N LEU A 201 14.47 -2.22 18.58
CA LEU A 201 15.66 -1.32 18.56
C LEU A 201 16.32 -1.21 19.95
N THR A 202 15.51 -1.20 21.01
CA THR A 202 16.02 -1.21 22.39
C THR A 202 16.80 -2.50 22.67
N LEU A 203 16.25 -3.65 22.26
CA LEU A 203 16.90 -4.95 22.40
C LEU A 203 18.20 -5.02 21.57
N PHE A 204 18.18 -4.52 20.33
CA PHE A 204 19.35 -4.51 19.47
C PHE A 204 20.50 -3.73 20.10
N LYS A 205 20.22 -2.55 20.69
CA LYS A 205 21.22 -1.75 21.40
C LYS A 205 21.81 -2.50 22.59
N GLN A 206 20.96 -3.15 23.40
CA GLN A 206 21.42 -3.89 24.57
C GLN A 206 22.33 -5.07 24.19
N ASN A 207 21.94 -5.82 23.16
CA ASN A 207 22.67 -7.01 22.73
C ASN A 207 23.98 -6.65 22.03
N ILE A 208 23.95 -5.67 21.10
CA ILE A 208 25.17 -5.25 20.40
C ILE A 208 26.19 -4.69 21.40
N GLY A 209 25.76 -3.90 22.40
CA GLY A 209 26.63 -3.41 23.47
C GLY A 209 27.25 -4.51 24.35
N ARG A 210 26.63 -5.70 24.42
CA ARG A 210 27.20 -6.90 25.07
C ARG A 210 28.04 -7.76 24.12
N ARG A 211 28.26 -7.31 22.89
CA ARG A 211 28.90 -8.06 21.80
C ARG A 211 28.14 -9.36 21.44
N GLU A 212 26.82 -9.35 21.62
CA GLU A 212 25.91 -10.43 21.22
C GLU A 212 25.29 -10.11 19.85
N PHE A 213 25.90 -10.62 18.78
CA PHE A 213 25.54 -10.28 17.40
C PHE A 213 24.49 -11.20 16.75
N TYR A 214 23.67 -11.90 17.54
CA TYR A 214 22.65 -12.82 16.97
C TYR A 214 21.72 -12.11 15.97
N GLN A 215 21.35 -10.87 16.27
CA GLN A 215 20.53 -10.05 15.37
C GLN A 215 21.34 -9.42 14.24
N PHE A 216 22.67 -9.47 14.24
CA PHE A 216 23.54 -8.77 13.30
C PHE A 216 24.45 -9.78 12.58
N PRO A 217 23.89 -10.64 11.71
CA PRO A 217 24.63 -11.73 11.08
C PRO A 217 25.81 -11.27 10.21
N HIS A 218 25.70 -10.13 9.52
CA HIS A 218 26.82 -9.61 8.72
C HIS A 218 27.94 -9.06 9.63
N LEU A 219 27.57 -8.47 10.75
CA LEU A 219 28.50 -7.90 11.72
C LEU A 219 29.17 -8.98 12.61
N ALA A 220 28.48 -10.09 12.88
CA ALA A 220 28.92 -11.15 13.79
C ALA A 220 30.26 -11.80 13.41
N GLY A 221 30.62 -11.78 12.13
CA GLY A 221 31.88 -12.33 11.62
C GLY A 221 33.07 -11.38 11.66
N LEU A 222 32.89 -10.14 12.12
CA LEU A 222 33.92 -9.09 12.08
C LEU A 222 34.48 -8.80 13.47
N GLN A 223 35.75 -8.35 13.51
CA GLN A 223 36.30 -7.75 14.71
C GLN A 223 35.94 -6.27 14.75
N ILE A 224 35.16 -5.88 15.76
CA ILE A 224 34.63 -4.53 15.91
C ILE A 224 35.35 -3.83 17.06
N SER A 225 35.83 -2.61 16.79
CA SER A 225 36.43 -1.76 17.80
C SER A 225 35.40 -1.33 18.86
N ASP A 226 35.87 -0.94 20.04
CA ASP A 226 34.96 -0.41 21.08
C ASP A 226 34.32 0.93 20.65
N ASP A 227 35.05 1.74 19.88
CA ASP A 227 34.58 3.03 19.36
C ASP A 227 33.43 2.84 18.35
N ASP A 228 33.58 1.92 17.39
CA ASP A 228 32.51 1.60 16.42
C ASP A 228 31.29 1.01 17.13
N LEU A 229 31.52 0.15 18.14
CA LEU A 229 30.44 -0.45 18.90
C LEU A 229 29.63 0.58 19.68
N LEU A 230 30.31 1.57 20.26
CA LEU A 230 29.69 2.71 20.91
C LEU A 230 28.88 3.54 19.90
N ALA A 231 29.46 3.84 18.73
CA ALA A 231 28.78 4.56 17.66
C ALA A 231 27.50 3.83 17.18
N TYR A 232 27.53 2.51 17.04
CA TYR A 232 26.34 1.72 16.68
C TYR A 232 25.27 1.75 17.77
N CYS A 233 25.66 1.69 19.05
CA CYS A 233 24.74 1.81 20.17
C CYS A 233 24.06 3.18 20.22
N GLU A 234 24.82 4.26 19.97
CA GLU A 234 24.30 5.62 19.90
C GLU A 234 23.37 5.80 18.71
N HIS A 235 23.76 5.29 17.54
CA HIS A 235 22.93 5.35 16.35
C HIS A 235 21.59 4.62 16.55
N LEU A 236 21.56 3.44 17.20
CA LEU A 236 20.32 2.74 17.52
C LEU A 236 19.40 3.54 18.45
N GLU A 237 19.97 4.28 19.40
CA GLU A 237 19.19 5.16 20.29
C GLU A 237 18.59 6.35 19.52
N VAL A 238 19.39 7.01 18.68
CA VAL A 238 18.94 8.12 17.83
C VAL A 238 17.87 7.64 16.85
N LEU A 239 18.07 6.48 16.22
CA LEU A 239 17.11 5.88 15.30
C LEU A 239 15.78 5.58 15.99
N LYS A 240 15.83 5.03 17.21
CA LYS A 240 14.64 4.79 18.03
C LYS A 240 13.90 6.10 18.34
N ALA A 241 14.63 7.14 18.74
CA ALA A 241 14.04 8.44 19.03
C ALA A 241 13.38 9.07 17.78
N ASP A 242 14.02 8.98 16.61
CA ASP A 242 13.43 9.46 15.34
C ASP A 242 12.17 8.69 14.98
N MET A 243 12.18 7.35 15.14
CA MET A 243 11.00 6.51 14.91
C MET A 243 9.86 6.87 15.87
N ILE A 244 10.11 7.04 17.16
CA ILE A 244 9.07 7.46 18.11
C ILE A 244 8.49 8.81 17.68
N LYS A 245 9.36 9.79 17.37
CA LYS A 245 8.94 11.13 16.94
C LYS A 245 8.10 11.10 15.67
N ARG A 246 8.54 10.39 14.62
CA ARG A 246 7.81 10.30 13.33
C ARG A 246 6.47 9.62 13.45
N PHE A 247 6.35 8.65 14.35
CA PHE A 247 5.14 7.83 14.49
C PHE A 247 4.34 8.20 15.74
N THR A 248 4.56 9.37 16.33
CA THR A 248 3.91 9.80 17.58
C THR A 248 2.39 9.63 17.49
N ASP A 249 1.75 10.18 16.45
CA ASP A 249 0.30 10.10 16.26
C ASP A 249 -0.21 8.65 16.18
N LEU A 250 0.55 7.77 15.53
CA LEU A 250 0.21 6.35 15.43
C LEU A 250 0.44 5.61 16.75
N LEU A 251 1.48 5.96 17.50
CA LEU A 251 1.79 5.35 18.79
C LEU A 251 0.80 5.79 19.88
N GLU A 252 0.33 7.03 19.82
CA GLU A 252 -0.67 7.59 20.74
C GLU A 252 -2.11 7.19 20.37
N LEU A 253 -2.34 6.67 19.15
CA LEU A 253 -3.63 6.16 18.73
C LEU A 253 -4.05 4.97 19.61
N GLU A 254 -4.98 5.17 20.54
CA GLU A 254 -5.55 4.11 21.38
C GLU A 254 -6.88 3.60 20.78
N PRO A 255 -6.91 2.45 20.07
CA PRO A 255 -8.16 1.89 19.59
C PRO A 255 -9.03 1.50 20.79
N PRO A 256 -10.36 1.74 20.75
CA PRO A 256 -11.24 1.31 21.82
C PRO A 256 -11.06 -0.19 22.08
N HIS A 257 -10.91 -0.61 23.34
CA HIS A 257 -10.66 -2.02 23.66
C HIS A 257 -11.73 -2.96 23.09
N TRP A 258 -12.99 -2.50 23.06
CA TRP A 258 -14.10 -3.28 22.50
C TRP A 258 -13.99 -3.47 20.98
N LEU A 259 -13.19 -2.66 20.27
CA LEU A 259 -12.89 -2.89 18.85
C LEU A 259 -11.99 -4.10 18.67
N ILE A 260 -11.01 -4.27 19.55
CA ILE A 260 -10.02 -5.35 19.44
C ILE A 260 -10.57 -6.64 20.03
N ASP A 261 -11.29 -6.55 21.15
CA ASP A 261 -11.89 -7.68 21.84
C ASP A 261 -13.26 -7.30 22.42
N PRO A 262 -14.32 -7.28 21.59
CA PRO A 262 -15.65 -6.86 22.03
C PRO A 262 -16.23 -7.79 23.10
N PHE A 263 -15.75 -9.04 23.24
CA PHE A 263 -16.33 -10.05 24.13
C PHE A 263 -15.72 -10.07 25.54
N CYS A 264 -14.66 -9.28 25.78
CA CYS A 264 -13.95 -9.23 27.07
C CYS A 264 -14.05 -7.87 27.78
N VAL A 265 -14.80 -6.91 27.23
CA VAL A 265 -14.95 -5.57 27.79
C VAL A 265 -16.25 -5.47 28.60
N ASP A 266 -16.22 -4.77 29.73
CA ASP A 266 -17.45 -4.42 30.46
C ASP A 266 -18.25 -3.37 29.66
N ALA A 267 -19.41 -3.77 29.15
CA ALA A 267 -20.29 -2.89 28.39
C ALA A 267 -20.75 -1.65 29.19
N ALA A 268 -20.73 -1.66 30.52
CA ALA A 268 -21.04 -0.49 31.32
C ALA A 268 -19.97 0.62 31.24
N THR A 269 -18.77 0.29 30.76
CA THR A 269 -17.63 1.23 30.68
C THR A 269 -17.53 1.98 29.35
N VAL A 270 -18.29 1.56 28.33
CA VAL A 270 -18.30 2.24 27.02
C VAL A 270 -19.32 3.39 27.01
N PRO A 271 -19.22 4.36 26.06
CA PRO A 271 -20.20 5.43 25.92
C PRO A 271 -21.65 4.92 25.87
N LEU A 272 -22.58 5.64 26.52
CA LEU A 272 -23.99 5.22 26.69
C LEU A 272 -24.66 4.75 25.39
N TYR A 273 -24.43 5.44 24.28
CA TYR A 273 -25.02 5.12 22.98
C TYR A 273 -24.49 3.84 22.32
N LEU A 274 -23.45 3.21 22.91
CA LEU A 274 -22.87 1.94 22.45
C LEU A 274 -23.23 0.76 23.35
N GLN A 275 -23.72 1.01 24.58
CA GLN A 275 -23.82 -0.03 25.61
C GLN A 275 -24.79 -1.15 25.22
N GLU A 276 -25.99 -0.79 24.73
CA GLU A 276 -27.00 -1.76 24.32
C GLU A 276 -26.52 -2.60 23.13
N GLU A 277 -26.00 -1.98 22.07
CA GLU A 277 -25.44 -2.72 20.92
C GLU A 277 -24.28 -3.63 21.30
N LEU A 278 -23.42 -3.21 22.23
CA LEU A 278 -22.32 -4.03 22.71
C LEU A 278 -22.83 -5.22 23.54
N MET A 279 -23.85 -5.04 24.38
CA MET A 279 -24.47 -6.14 25.13
C MET A 279 -25.14 -7.16 24.21
N ASP A 280 -25.84 -6.68 23.18
CA ASP A 280 -26.45 -7.53 22.16
C ASP A 280 -25.38 -8.33 21.41
N LEU A 281 -24.31 -7.66 20.98
CA LEU A 281 -23.16 -8.31 20.34
C LEU A 281 -22.52 -9.36 21.24
N GLN A 282 -22.28 -9.04 22.51
CA GLN A 282 -21.64 -9.93 23.48
C GLN A 282 -22.48 -11.18 23.80
N SER A 283 -23.80 -11.05 23.69
CA SER A 283 -24.75 -12.14 23.92
C SER A 283 -24.96 -13.03 22.69
N ASP A 284 -24.55 -12.57 21.50
CA ASP A 284 -24.65 -13.30 20.24
C ASP A 284 -23.52 -14.34 20.13
N CYS A 285 -23.88 -15.62 20.32
CA CYS A 285 -22.93 -16.72 20.28
C CYS A 285 -22.39 -17.00 18.86
N GLU A 286 -23.15 -16.67 17.81
CA GLU A 286 -22.71 -16.81 16.42
C GLU A 286 -21.66 -15.76 16.10
N GLU A 287 -21.88 -14.51 16.51
CA GLU A 287 -20.89 -13.44 16.31
C GLU A 287 -19.62 -13.69 17.12
N LYS A 288 -19.74 -14.26 18.33
CA LYS A 288 -18.57 -14.70 19.11
C LYS A 288 -17.75 -15.77 18.39
N ALA A 289 -18.43 -16.74 17.77
CA ALA A 289 -17.77 -17.78 16.98
C ALA A 289 -17.10 -17.20 15.72
N HIS A 290 -17.78 -16.30 15.00
CA HIS A 290 -17.22 -15.61 13.84
C HIS A 290 -15.99 -14.78 14.20
N PHE A 291 -16.05 -14.01 15.27
CA PHE A 291 -14.93 -13.21 15.77
C PHE A 291 -13.72 -14.11 16.08
N THR A 292 -13.94 -15.21 16.81
CA THR A 292 -12.89 -16.18 17.17
C THR A 292 -12.26 -16.81 15.92
N MET A 293 -13.06 -17.08 14.89
CA MET A 293 -12.61 -17.73 13.66
C MET A 293 -11.84 -16.79 12.71
N MET A 294 -12.30 -15.55 12.56
CA MET A 294 -11.82 -14.64 11.50
C MET A 294 -10.91 -13.52 12.02
N GLY A 295 -10.87 -13.28 13.33
CA GLY A 295 -10.19 -12.15 13.95
C GLY A 295 -10.93 -10.83 13.78
N TYR A 296 -10.51 -9.81 14.53
CA TYR A 296 -11.23 -8.52 14.63
C TYR A 296 -11.38 -7.79 13.28
N GLU A 297 -10.36 -7.78 12.42
CA GLU A 297 -10.36 -7.02 11.16
C GLU A 297 -11.47 -7.50 10.23
N ARG A 298 -11.52 -8.81 9.96
CA ARG A 298 -12.53 -9.43 9.11
C ARG A 298 -13.91 -9.43 9.76
N PHE A 299 -13.95 -9.57 11.08
CA PHE A 299 -15.19 -9.50 11.84
C PHE A 299 -15.91 -8.17 11.63
N TRP A 300 -15.24 -7.02 11.83
CA TRP A 300 -15.86 -5.71 11.65
C TRP A 300 -16.29 -5.45 10.21
N ILE A 301 -15.51 -5.94 9.23
CA ILE A 301 -15.89 -5.86 7.82
C ILE A 301 -17.19 -6.64 7.54
N ALA A 302 -17.32 -7.85 8.09
CA ALA A 302 -18.52 -8.68 7.95
C ALA A 302 -19.74 -8.11 8.70
N ILE A 303 -19.52 -7.43 9.82
CA ILE A 303 -20.57 -6.70 10.56
C ILE A 303 -21.09 -5.53 9.72
N ALA A 304 -20.19 -4.74 9.12
CA ALA A 304 -20.56 -3.64 8.23
C ALA A 304 -21.37 -4.14 7.02
N GLY A 305 -20.95 -5.24 6.38
CA GLY A 305 -21.66 -5.83 5.23
C GLY A 305 -23.07 -6.31 5.53
N ARG A 306 -23.31 -6.78 6.76
CA ARG A 306 -24.63 -7.24 7.24
C ARG A 306 -25.47 -6.11 7.85
N ASN A 307 -24.93 -4.88 7.92
CA ASN A 307 -25.54 -3.72 8.57
C ASN A 307 -25.97 -4.01 10.02
N LYS A 308 -25.18 -4.80 10.76
CA LYS A 308 -25.39 -5.07 12.19
C LYS A 308 -24.62 -4.05 13.03
N PHE A 309 -25.15 -3.71 14.21
CA PHE A 309 -24.53 -2.83 15.20
C PHE A 309 -24.00 -1.49 14.62
N PRO A 310 -24.88 -0.65 14.05
CA PRO A 310 -24.50 0.56 13.33
C PRO A 310 -23.76 1.58 14.19
N ASN A 311 -24.05 1.71 15.48
CA ASN A 311 -23.34 2.64 16.35
C ASN A 311 -21.92 2.16 16.65
N LEU A 312 -21.72 0.86 16.89
CA LEU A 312 -20.38 0.27 17.01
C LEU A 312 -19.60 0.46 15.70
N TRP A 313 -20.20 0.15 14.56
CA TRP A 313 -19.56 0.32 13.26
C TRP A 313 -19.17 1.78 13.00
N LYS A 314 -20.02 2.75 13.36
CA LYS A 314 -19.74 4.18 13.18
C LYS A 314 -18.43 4.63 13.83
N VAL A 315 -18.04 4.01 14.95
CA VAL A 315 -16.76 4.28 15.63
C VAL A 315 -15.62 3.45 15.02
N ALA A 316 -15.89 2.18 14.71
CA ALA A 316 -14.90 1.26 14.14
C ALA A 316 -14.41 1.67 12.74
N LYS A 317 -15.31 2.22 11.91
CA LYS A 317 -15.11 2.37 10.47
C LYS A 317 -13.85 3.14 10.08
N LEU A 318 -13.49 4.20 10.81
CA LEU A 318 -12.30 4.99 10.48
C LEU A 318 -11.01 4.18 10.69
N LEU A 319 -10.94 3.36 11.74
CA LEU A 319 -9.75 2.56 12.05
C LEU A 319 -9.58 1.38 11.08
N VAL A 320 -10.69 0.88 10.54
CA VAL A 320 -10.74 -0.22 9.58
C VAL A 320 -10.53 0.27 8.15
N LEU A 321 -11.15 1.39 7.77
CA LEU A 321 -11.15 1.92 6.39
C LEU A 321 -10.01 2.90 6.10
N ALA A 322 -9.35 3.51 7.09
CA ALA A 322 -8.25 4.44 6.80
C ALA A 322 -7.08 3.73 6.12
N PHE A 323 -6.37 4.44 5.24
CA PHE A 323 -5.14 3.96 4.61
C PHE A 323 -3.91 4.33 5.46
N PRO A 324 -3.24 3.35 6.08
CA PRO A 324 -2.06 3.62 6.90
C PRO A 324 -0.75 3.66 6.11
N THR A 325 -0.74 3.23 4.85
CA THR A 325 0.48 3.09 4.04
C THR A 325 0.29 3.59 2.60
N SER A 326 1.40 3.91 1.94
CA SER A 326 1.52 4.26 0.51
C SER A 326 1.59 3.05 -0.43
N TYR A 327 1.45 1.82 0.08
CA TYR A 327 1.68 0.61 -0.71
C TYR A 327 0.87 0.55 -2.02
N LEU A 328 -0.43 0.89 -1.99
CA LEU A 328 -1.26 0.81 -3.20
C LEU A 328 -0.85 1.81 -4.27
N VAL A 329 -0.53 3.05 -3.88
CA VAL A 329 -0.07 4.08 -4.82
C VAL A 329 1.31 3.76 -5.37
N GLU A 330 2.22 3.22 -4.55
CA GLU A 330 3.54 2.73 -5.02
C GLU A 330 3.41 1.59 -6.04
N ARG A 331 2.49 0.64 -5.79
CA ARG A 331 2.16 -0.44 -6.73
C ARG A 331 1.61 0.15 -8.03
N GLY A 332 0.72 1.12 -7.93
CA GLY A 332 0.15 1.81 -9.08
C GLY A 332 1.19 2.56 -9.91
N PHE A 333 2.08 3.34 -9.29
CA PHE A 333 3.17 4.01 -10.01
C PHE A 333 4.17 3.02 -10.62
N SER A 334 4.43 1.89 -9.95
CA SER A 334 5.25 0.82 -10.52
C SER A 334 4.62 0.27 -11.81
N ALA A 335 3.29 0.10 -11.85
CA ALA A 335 2.56 -0.30 -13.05
C ALA A 335 2.62 0.77 -14.15
N VAL A 336 2.48 2.05 -13.80
CA VAL A 336 2.66 3.18 -14.73
C VAL A 336 4.04 3.13 -15.40
N VAL A 337 5.12 2.98 -14.61
CA VAL A 337 6.49 2.90 -15.14
C VAL A 337 6.67 1.67 -16.05
N GLN A 338 6.08 0.52 -15.69
CA GLN A 338 6.14 -0.67 -16.54
C GLN A 338 5.43 -0.46 -17.89
N LEU A 339 4.29 0.23 -17.90
CA LEU A 339 3.57 0.54 -19.15
C LEU A 339 4.36 1.52 -20.02
N LEU A 340 4.92 2.58 -19.43
CA LEU A 340 5.78 3.56 -20.14
C LEU A 340 7.03 2.92 -20.76
N THR A 341 7.61 1.92 -20.10
CA THR A 341 8.85 1.27 -20.56
C THR A 341 8.62 0.19 -21.61
N LYS A 342 7.51 -0.56 -21.53
CA LYS A 342 7.21 -1.67 -22.45
C LYS A 342 6.47 -1.22 -23.71
N GLN A 343 5.55 -0.27 -23.60
CA GLN A 343 4.86 0.28 -24.77
C GLN A 343 5.64 1.51 -25.25
N ARG A 344 6.17 1.49 -26.47
CA ARG A 344 6.70 2.69 -27.18
C ARG A 344 5.61 3.74 -27.47
N ASN A 345 4.49 3.73 -26.75
CA ASN A 345 3.39 4.66 -26.88
C ASN A 345 3.45 5.65 -25.73
N ARG A 346 3.94 6.86 -26.02
CA ARG A 346 3.82 8.05 -25.15
C ARG A 346 2.36 8.56 -25.08
N LEU A 347 1.37 7.72 -25.38
CA LEU A 347 -0.02 8.11 -25.51
C LEU A 347 -0.75 7.84 -24.20
N ASP A 348 -0.90 8.91 -23.45
CA ASP A 348 -1.90 9.16 -22.43
C ASP A 348 -2.28 7.98 -21.52
N ILE A 349 -1.40 7.67 -20.56
CA ILE A 349 -1.66 6.68 -19.50
C ILE A 349 -2.92 7.00 -18.67
N SER A 350 -3.34 8.27 -18.62
CA SER A 350 -4.57 8.66 -17.95
C SER A 350 -5.83 8.27 -18.71
N GLN A 351 -5.71 8.02 -20.02
CA GLN A 351 -6.82 7.64 -20.90
C GLN A 351 -6.79 6.17 -21.35
N CYS A 352 -5.68 5.46 -21.13
CA CYS A 352 -5.57 4.06 -21.54
C CYS A 352 -6.14 3.12 -20.48
N GLY A 353 -7.13 2.30 -20.86
CA GLY A 353 -7.74 1.28 -19.99
C GLY A 353 -6.74 0.22 -19.47
N ASP A 354 -5.54 0.14 -20.07
CA ASP A 354 -4.48 -0.78 -19.68
C ASP A 354 -4.11 -0.66 -18.19
N LEU A 355 -3.94 0.57 -17.69
CA LEU A 355 -3.54 0.81 -16.31
C LEU A 355 -4.62 0.32 -15.34
N ARG A 356 -5.89 0.60 -15.66
CA ARG A 356 -7.05 0.13 -14.90
C ARG A 356 -7.09 -1.39 -14.84
N LEU A 357 -7.08 -2.05 -15.99
CA LEU A 357 -7.19 -3.50 -16.07
C LEU A 357 -5.99 -4.23 -15.46
N LEU A 358 -4.82 -3.59 -15.39
CA LEU A 358 -3.64 -4.13 -14.72
C LEU A 358 -3.73 -4.05 -13.18
N LEU A 359 -4.47 -3.08 -12.65
CA LEU A 359 -4.51 -2.76 -11.22
C LEU A 359 -5.80 -3.17 -10.51
N THR A 360 -6.88 -3.37 -11.27
CA THR A 360 -8.22 -3.69 -10.75
C THR A 360 -8.32 -5.14 -10.33
N ASP A 361 -9.00 -5.38 -9.20
CA ASP A 361 -9.46 -6.72 -8.80
C ASP A 361 -10.92 -6.95 -9.22
N MET A 362 -11.66 -5.89 -9.58
CA MET A 362 -12.99 -5.99 -10.20
C MET A 362 -12.96 -6.69 -11.57
N LYS A 363 -14.00 -7.48 -11.84
CA LYS A 363 -14.20 -8.17 -13.13
C LYS A 363 -15.17 -7.37 -13.99
N PRO A 364 -14.79 -7.04 -15.24
CA PRO A 364 -15.72 -6.46 -16.20
C PRO A 364 -16.90 -7.40 -16.48
N ASP A 365 -18.11 -6.88 -16.60
CA ASP A 365 -19.27 -7.65 -17.05
C ASP A 365 -19.20 -7.86 -18.57
N MET A 366 -18.63 -9.01 -18.95
CA MET A 366 -18.46 -9.36 -20.35
C MET A 366 -19.79 -9.53 -21.08
N ASN A 367 -20.88 -9.88 -20.40
CA ASN A 367 -22.18 -10.07 -21.05
C ASN A 367 -22.77 -8.70 -21.39
N GLU A 368 -22.77 -7.77 -20.43
CA GLU A 368 -23.24 -6.40 -20.66
C GLU A 368 -22.45 -5.70 -21.76
N ILE A 369 -21.12 -5.82 -21.74
CA ILE A 369 -20.24 -5.26 -22.79
C ILE A 369 -20.56 -5.84 -24.17
N ILE A 370 -20.84 -7.15 -24.25
CA ILE A 370 -21.17 -7.82 -25.51
C ILE A 370 -22.55 -7.36 -26.02
N ASP A 371 -23.52 -7.24 -25.13
CA ASP A 371 -24.88 -6.82 -25.47
C ASP A 371 -24.94 -5.36 -25.93
N GLU A 372 -24.22 -4.44 -25.24
CA GLU A 372 -24.07 -3.04 -25.67
C GLU A 372 -23.40 -2.95 -27.06
N HIS A 373 -22.40 -3.79 -27.32
CA HIS A 373 -21.71 -3.83 -28.61
C HIS A 373 -22.62 -4.33 -29.73
N HIS A 374 -23.39 -5.40 -29.49
CA HIS A 374 -24.36 -5.90 -30.45
C HIS A 374 -25.51 -4.93 -30.71
N ALA A 375 -25.93 -4.14 -29.73
CA ALA A 375 -26.93 -3.09 -29.91
C ALA A 375 -26.43 -1.92 -30.78
N GLN A 376 -25.12 -1.63 -30.78
CA GLN A 376 -24.51 -0.56 -31.59
C GLN A 376 -24.18 -0.98 -33.04
N VAL A 377 -24.10 -2.28 -33.33
CA VAL A 377 -23.90 -2.79 -34.69
C VAL A 377 -25.27 -2.94 -35.37
N HIS A 378 -25.88 -1.82 -35.80
CA HIS A 378 -26.92 -1.89 -36.82
C HIS A 378 -26.30 -2.32 -38.15
N PRO A 379 -26.94 -3.23 -38.91
CA PRO A 379 -26.41 -3.63 -40.21
C PRO A 379 -26.49 -2.42 -41.14
N SER A 380 -25.33 -1.94 -41.57
CA SER A 380 -25.23 -1.02 -42.70
C SER A 380 -25.90 -1.69 -43.91
N HIS A 381 -27.02 -1.15 -44.35
CA HIS A 381 -27.70 -1.56 -45.59
C HIS A 381 -26.94 -1.11 -46.83
#